data_AF-A0A420ERQ0-F1
#
_entry.id   AF-A0A420ERQ0-F1
#
_cell.length_a   1.000
_cell.length_b   1.000
_cell.length_c   1.000
_cell.angle_alpha   90.00
_cell.angle_beta   90.00
_cell.angle_gamma   90.00
#
_symmetry.space_group_name_H-M   'P 1'
#
loop_
_entity.id
_entity.type
_entity.pdbx_description
1 polymer ?
#
loop_
_entity_poly.entity_id
_entity_poly.type
_entity_poly.pdbx_seq_one_letter_code
_entity_poly.pdbx_strand_id
1 'polypeptide(L)'
;MRRSKPKPWATSARASRQARGYGRAHEQMRERVLVEEPLCRECQAHGRVSATEIADHIIPLSEGGCGERSNYQGLCRDCSNAKTAKEAQRARKRRRG
;
A
#
# COMPACT_ATOMS: atom_id res chain seq x y z
N MET A 1 38.83 -15.66 24.11
CA MET A 1 37.42 -15.53 23.67
C MET A 1 37.34 -14.41 22.62
N ARG A 2 37.40 -14.73 21.32
CA ARG A 2 37.33 -13.71 20.25
C ARG A 2 35.85 -13.42 19.94
N ARG A 3 35.35 -12.25 20.31
CA ARG A 3 34.00 -11.78 19.89
C ARG A 3 34.10 -11.29 18.44
N SER A 4 33.47 -12.00 17.51
CA SER A 4 33.36 -11.57 16.11
C SER A 4 32.57 -10.27 16.01
N LYS A 5 33.12 -9.27 15.30
CA LYS A 5 32.42 -8.01 14.98
C LYS A 5 31.27 -8.28 13.99
N PRO A 6 30.08 -7.67 14.14
CA PRO A 6 28.99 -7.83 13.19
C PRO A 6 29.33 -7.18 11.83
N LYS A 7 28.84 -7.79 10.75
CA LYS A 7 29.08 -7.34 9.36
C LYS A 7 28.32 -6.03 9.09
N PRO A 8 28.90 -5.05 8.35
CA PRO A 8 28.33 -3.71 8.16
C PRO A 8 27.01 -3.64 7.39
N TRP A 9 26.56 -4.75 6.78
CA TRP A 9 25.23 -4.84 6.17
C TRP A 9 24.14 -5.38 7.11
N ALA A 10 24.51 -5.90 8.29
CA ALA A 10 23.58 -6.49 9.25
C ALA A 10 22.82 -5.47 10.10
N THR A 11 23.14 -4.18 9.98
CA THR A 11 22.42 -3.06 10.61
C THR A 11 21.73 -2.20 9.57
N SER A 12 20.90 -2.81 8.71
CA SER A 12 19.76 -2.03 8.22
C SER A 12 18.79 -1.91 9.38
N ALA A 13 18.88 -0.83 10.15
CA ALA A 13 17.77 -0.31 10.93
C ALA A 13 16.66 0.14 9.95
N ARG A 14 16.17 -0.82 9.16
CA ARG A 14 15.01 -0.63 8.32
C ARG A 14 13.89 -0.49 9.33
N ALA A 15 13.43 0.75 9.53
CA ALA A 15 12.24 1.09 10.28
C ALA A 15 11.27 -0.10 10.27
N SER A 16 10.93 -0.62 11.46
CA SER A 16 9.98 -1.73 11.61
C SER A 16 8.78 -1.51 10.69
N ARG A 17 8.11 -2.55 10.17
CA ARG A 17 6.92 -2.37 9.30
C ARG A 17 5.94 -1.32 9.84
N GLN A 18 5.82 -1.29 11.17
CA GLN A 18 5.04 -0.33 11.94
C GLN A 18 5.49 1.13 11.78
N ALA A 19 6.79 1.39 11.68
CA ALA A 19 7.39 2.71 11.51
C ALA A 19 7.38 3.23 10.06
N ARG A 20 6.89 2.44 9.09
CA ARG A 20 6.75 2.85 7.67
C ARG A 20 5.32 3.22 7.28
N GLY A 21 4.42 3.41 8.24
CA GLY A 21 3.02 3.80 7.98
C GLY A 21 2.05 2.63 7.78
N TYR A 22 2.52 1.37 7.83
CA TYR A 22 1.68 0.16 7.87
C TYR A 22 1.46 -0.30 9.31
N GLY A 23 0.93 0.60 10.14
CA GLY A 23 0.61 0.31 11.53
C GLY A 23 -0.71 -0.47 11.69
N ARG A 24 -1.04 -0.81 12.95
CA ARG A 24 -2.30 -1.48 13.36
C ARG A 24 -3.57 -0.79 12.83
N ALA A 25 -3.50 0.52 12.52
CA ALA A 25 -4.58 1.27 11.88
C ALA A 25 -4.88 0.77 10.45
N HIS A 26 -3.85 0.46 9.66
CA HIS A 26 -4.01 -0.06 8.30
C HIS A 26 -4.59 -1.47 8.30
N GLU A 27 -4.22 -2.30 9.28
CA GLU A 27 -4.78 -3.65 9.43
C GLU A 27 -6.29 -3.61 9.74
N GLN A 28 -6.70 -2.76 10.70
CA GLN A 28 -8.11 -2.52 11.00
C GLN A 28 -8.87 -1.97 9.80
N MET A 29 -8.27 -1.02 9.06
CA MET A 29 -8.89 -0.49 7.86
C MET A 29 -9.01 -1.55 6.77
N ARG A 30 -8.01 -2.42 6.62
CA ARG A 30 -8.04 -3.52 5.66
C ARG A 30 -9.18 -4.47 5.94
N GLU A 31 -9.36 -4.87 7.19
CA GLU A 31 -10.48 -5.73 7.58
C GLU A 31 -11.82 -5.07 7.26
N ARG A 32 -11.97 -3.79 7.63
CA ARG A 32 -13.19 -3.02 7.33
C ARG A 32 -13.47 -2.93 5.82
N VAL A 33 -12.46 -2.62 5.00
CA VAL A 33 -12.58 -2.52 3.54
C VAL A 33 -12.95 -3.87 2.93
N LEU A 34 -12.40 -4.97 3.43
CA LEU A 34 -12.73 -6.31 2.93
C LEU A 34 -14.19 -6.71 3.21
N VAL A 35 -14.74 -6.25 4.34
CA VAL A 35 -16.15 -6.48 4.70
C VAL A 35 -17.09 -5.59 3.90
N GLU A 36 -16.76 -4.30 3.77
CA GLU A 36 -17.62 -3.31 3.08
C GLU A 36 -17.52 -3.41 1.54
N GLU A 37 -16.34 -3.74 1.01
CA GLU A 37 -16.03 -3.83 -0.43
C GLU A 37 -15.43 -5.20 -0.76
N PRO A 38 -16.23 -6.30 -0.74
CA PRO A 38 -15.73 -7.64 -1.02
C PRO A 38 -15.27 -7.84 -2.48
N LEU A 39 -15.71 -6.95 -3.37
CA LEU A 39 -15.38 -6.97 -4.78
C LEU A 39 -14.49 -5.78 -5.16
N CYS A 40 -13.49 -6.03 -6.00
CA CYS A 40 -12.58 -5.03 -6.52
C CYS A 40 -13.35 -3.88 -7.19
N ARG A 41 -13.20 -2.67 -6.65
CA ARG A 41 -13.92 -1.47 -7.10
C ARG A 41 -13.62 -1.12 -8.56
N GLU A 42 -12.35 -1.24 -8.95
CA GLU A 42 -11.92 -1.00 -10.34
C GLU A 42 -12.52 -2.05 -11.28
N CYS A 43 -12.48 -3.33 -10.92
CA CYS A 43 -13.09 -4.37 -11.75
C CYS A 43 -14.59 -4.15 -11.92
N GLN A 44 -15.31 -3.81 -10.84
CA GLN A 44 -16.74 -3.52 -10.90
C GLN A 44 -17.04 -2.34 -11.84
N ALA A 45 -16.23 -1.28 -11.81
CA ALA A 45 -16.38 -0.14 -12.72
C ALA A 45 -16.20 -0.52 -14.20
N HIS A 46 -15.42 -1.58 -14.49
CA HIS A 46 -15.24 -2.14 -15.84
C HIS A 46 -16.18 -3.30 -16.17
N GLY A 47 -17.21 -3.55 -15.34
CA GLY A 47 -18.16 -4.66 -15.54
C GLY A 47 -17.57 -6.05 -15.29
N ARG A 48 -16.46 -6.14 -14.56
CA ARG A 48 -15.79 -7.39 -14.17
C ARG A 48 -16.00 -7.69 -12.70
N VAL A 49 -16.05 -8.96 -12.34
CA VAL A 49 -16.16 -9.41 -10.95
C VAL A 49 -14.83 -10.03 -10.53
N SER A 50 -14.22 -9.47 -9.49
CA SER A 50 -12.99 -9.98 -8.88
C SER A 50 -13.01 -9.68 -7.40
N ALA A 51 -12.49 -10.57 -6.57
CA ALA A 51 -12.44 -10.37 -5.13
C ALA A 51 -11.46 -9.25 -4.75
N THR A 52 -11.80 -8.50 -3.72
CA THR A 52 -10.85 -7.58 -3.07
C THR A 52 -9.84 -8.40 -2.28
N GLU A 53 -8.55 -8.20 -2.56
CA GLU A 53 -7.45 -8.83 -1.82
C GLU A 53 -6.65 -7.78 -1.03
N ILE A 54 -6.62 -6.56 -1.56
CA ILE A 54 -5.78 -5.46 -1.11
C ILE A 54 -6.65 -4.25 -0.84
N ALA A 55 -6.57 -3.74 0.39
CA ALA A 55 -7.07 -2.42 0.73
C ALA A 55 -5.96 -1.40 0.43
N ASP A 56 -6.23 -0.48 -0.49
CA ASP A 56 -5.25 0.50 -0.95
C ASP A 56 -5.80 1.92 -0.84
N HIS A 57 -4.92 2.90 -0.70
CA HIS A 57 -5.34 4.30 -0.62
C HIS A 57 -5.72 4.82 -2.01
N ILE A 58 -6.80 5.55 -2.18
CA ILE A 58 -7.20 6.17 -3.45
C ILE A 58 -6.16 7.22 -3.86
N ILE A 59 -5.84 8.12 -2.93
CA ILE A 59 -4.74 9.08 -3.04
C ILE A 59 -3.60 8.58 -2.15
N PRO A 60 -2.40 8.37 -2.70
CA PRO A 60 -1.22 8.01 -1.90
C PRO A 60 -0.94 9.04 -0.81
N LEU A 61 -0.46 8.59 0.36
CA LEU A 61 -0.03 9.48 1.44
C LEU A 61 1.05 10.48 0.97
N SER A 62 1.91 10.07 0.03
CA SER A 62 2.96 10.92 -0.58
C SER A 62 2.42 12.02 -1.50
N GLU A 63 1.14 11.94 -1.89
CA GLU A 63 0.43 12.92 -2.71
C GLU A 63 -0.63 13.68 -1.89
N GLY A 64 -0.62 13.55 -0.55
CA GLY A 64 -1.55 14.24 0.34
C GLY A 64 -2.79 13.42 0.73
N GLY A 65 -2.80 12.12 0.48
CA GLY A 65 -3.86 11.24 0.95
C GLY A 65 -3.94 11.14 2.47
N CYS A 66 -5.13 10.85 2.99
CA CYS A 66 -5.36 10.60 4.41
C CYS A 66 -5.54 9.10 4.70
N GLY A 67 -5.41 8.72 5.97
CA GLY A 67 -5.65 7.35 6.46
C GLY A 67 -7.13 7.05 6.77
N GLU A 68 -8.06 7.88 6.30
CA GLU A 68 -9.49 7.73 6.57
C GLU A 68 -10.15 6.77 5.58
N ARG A 69 -11.22 6.10 6.00
CA ARG A 69 -11.93 5.10 5.18
C ARG A 69 -12.37 5.62 3.80
N SER A 70 -12.71 6.90 3.71
CA SER A 70 -13.07 7.61 2.48
C SER A 70 -11.96 7.58 1.42
N ASN A 71 -10.70 7.53 1.85
CA ASN A 71 -9.53 7.44 0.99
C ASN A 71 -9.06 5.99 0.82
N TYR A 72 -9.82 4.97 1.20
CA TYR A 72 -9.50 3.57 0.93
C TYR A 72 -10.42 2.99 -0.15
N GLN A 73 -9.87 2.04 -0.91
CA GLN A 73 -10.61 1.25 -1.90
C GLN A 73 -10.16 -0.22 -1.85
N GLY A 74 -11.11 -1.12 -2.11
CA GLY A 74 -10.84 -2.54 -2.30
C GLY A 74 -10.38 -2.83 -3.73
N LEU A 75 -9.19 -3.41 -3.90
CA LEU A 75 -8.63 -3.79 -5.18
C LEU A 75 -8.23 -5.28 -5.20
N CYS A 76 -8.35 -5.90 -6.37
CA CYS A 76 -7.66 -7.15 -6.66
C CYS A 76 -6.17 -6.88 -6.91
N ARG A 77 -5.37 -7.94 -6.87
CA ARG A 77 -3.91 -7.83 -7.04
C ARG A 77 -3.49 -7.17 -8.36
N ASP A 78 -4.18 -7.46 -9.47
CA ASP A 78 -3.86 -6.89 -10.78
C ASP A 78 -4.13 -5.38 -10.84
N CYS A 79 -5.28 -4.95 -10.31
CA CYS A 79 -5.62 -3.53 -10.26
C CYS A 79 -4.68 -2.75 -9.32
N SER A 80 -4.31 -3.34 -8.18
CA SER A 80 -3.33 -2.73 -7.27
C SER A 80 -1.94 -2.59 -7.90
N ASN A 81 -1.48 -3.60 -8.64
CA ASN A 81 -0.24 -3.54 -9.40
C ASN A 81 -0.28 -2.45 -10.48
N ALA A 82 -1.39 -2.36 -11.22
CA ALA A 82 -1.58 -1.33 -12.24
C ALA A 82 -1.57 0.09 -11.64
N LYS A 83 -2.21 0.27 -10.48
CA LYS A 83 -2.19 1.53 -9.73
C LYS A 83 -0.77 1.90 -9.28
N THR A 84 -0.05 0.95 -8.66
CA THR A 84 1.34 1.15 -8.23
C THR A 84 2.25 1.56 -9.39
N ALA A 85 2.07 0.96 -10.57
CA ALA A 85 2.81 1.31 -11.77
C ALA A 85 2.53 2.76 -12.23
N LYS A 86 1.25 3.18 -12.23
CA LYS A 86 0.85 4.55 -12.57
C LYS A 86 1.44 5.56 -11.58
N GLU A 87 1.38 5.26 -10.28
CA GLU A 87 1.94 6.11 -9.22
C GLU A 87 3.47 6.24 -9.35
N ALA A 88 4.16 5.13 -9.59
CA ALA A 88 5.60 5.15 -9.82
C ALA A 88 5.99 6.01 -11.03
N GLN A 89 5.20 5.97 -12.11
CA GLN A 89 5.40 6.84 -13.26
C GLN A 89 5.18 8.32 -12.90
N ARG A 90 4.11 8.65 -12.15
CA ARG A 90 3.87 10.02 -11.67
C ARG A 90 5.01 10.53 -10.80
N ALA A 91 5.47 9.72 -9.84
CA ALA A 91 6.58 10.07 -8.97
C ALA A 91 7.89 10.32 -9.75
N ARG A 92 8.19 9.49 -10.76
CA ARG A 92 9.34 9.69 -11.66
C ARG A 92 9.23 11.00 -12.45
N LYS A 93 8.02 11.34 -12.93
CA LYS A 93 7.77 12.61 -13.64
C LYS A 93 8.02 13.82 -12.72
N ARG A 94 7.52 13.77 -11.47
CA ARG A 94 7.72 14.83 -10.47
C ARG A 94 9.18 15.06 -10.07
N ARG A 95 10.04 14.04 -10.15
CA ARG A 95 11.48 14.18 -9.86
C ARG A 95 12.29 14.81 -10.99
N ARG A 96 11.70 14.90 -12.19
CA ARG A 96 12.36 15.39 -13.42
C ARG A 96 11.97 16.82 -13.79
N GLY A 97 10.92 17.37 -13.19
CA GLY A 97 10.54 18.77 -13.28
C GLY A 97 10.96 19.49 -12.01
#